data_AF-A0A963V7U9-F1
#
_entry.id   AF-A0A963V7U9-F1
#
_cell.length_a   1.000
_cell.length_b   1.000
_cell.length_c   1.000
_cell.angle_alpha   90.00
_cell.angle_beta   90.00
_cell.angle_gamma   90.00
#
_symmetry.space_group_name_H-M   'P 1'
#
loop_
_entity.id
_entity.type
_entity.pdbx_description
1 polymer ?
#
loop_
_entity_poly.entity_id
_entity_poly.type
_entity_poly.pdbx_seq_one_letter_code
_entity_poly.pdbx_strand_id
1 'polypeptide(L)'
;MPNSEPTLAIFRNQTFRMLWIATLASNFGGLVQSVGAAWMMTSLSASESMVALVQTSITLPIMIFSLAAGVFADNFDRRRIMLAAQTFMLLVSLGLAVLAYEGLLTPWLLLSFTFLIGCGTALHNPSWQASVGDIVSRAELSAAVSVNSMGFNLMRSVGPAAGGAIVAIAGAAAAFAVNALSYVAIIAALFNWRPALPPRRLPREPFGSAFSAGLRYVAMSPNLLRVILRGFLFGCSAVALQALLPLVVRDHLQGTAMVYGVLLGCFGFGAVAGAIGNARLRARFHNERITKLGFLGFAASAVVLSLSGDFLTSAGAMFVAGICWVVSLSLFNVTMQLSTPRWVVGRVLALYQTGVFGGMAGGSWLWGAVAERAGLQGALLGAAAVLVLGALAGLIAPLPDTGELNLDPLNRFREPPLQLDLTQRSGPIMIMVDYEIAQQDVPAFLDLMSERRRIRIRDGAQQWTILRDLENPDIWTETYHVPTWVEYIRHHERRTQSDAGITDRLLALHKGTSPVRVHRMIERQTVSRHDEVRRSPKPPG
;
A
#
# COMPACT_ATOMS: atom_id res chain seq x y z
N MET A 1 24.56 -18.56 13.55
CA MET A 1 23.09 -18.45 13.42
C MET A 1 22.59 -17.79 14.69
N PRO A 2 21.99 -16.59 14.68
CA PRO A 2 21.49 -16.01 15.91
C PRO A 2 20.33 -16.87 16.41
N ASN A 3 20.39 -17.26 17.69
CA ASN A 3 19.40 -18.10 18.37
C ASN A 3 17.99 -17.54 18.15
N SER A 4 17.27 -18.09 17.18
CA SER A 4 15.84 -17.85 17.02
C SER A 4 15.15 -18.51 18.21
N GLU A 5 14.77 -17.71 19.20
CA GLU A 5 13.86 -18.18 20.25
C GLU A 5 12.66 -18.89 19.60
N PRO A 6 12.17 -20.00 20.17
CA PRO A 6 11.05 -20.72 19.60
C PRO A 6 9.88 -19.76 19.40
N THR A 7 9.24 -19.77 18.23
CA THR A 7 8.20 -18.81 17.81
C THR A 7 7.06 -18.65 18.82
N LEU A 8 6.84 -19.64 19.69
CA LEU A 8 5.84 -19.63 20.76
C LEU A 8 6.29 -18.92 22.05
N ALA A 9 7.59 -18.68 22.24
CA ALA A 9 8.13 -17.95 23.40
C ALA A 9 7.59 -16.53 23.50
N ILE A 10 7.21 -15.93 22.36
CA ILE A 10 6.60 -14.60 22.29
C ILE A 10 5.31 -14.48 23.11
N PHE A 11 4.58 -15.58 23.32
CA PHE A 11 3.38 -15.59 24.15
C PHE A 11 3.66 -15.49 25.66
N ARG A 12 4.94 -15.54 26.07
CA ARG A 12 5.36 -15.18 27.44
C ARG A 12 5.22 -13.68 27.69
N ASN A 13 5.34 -12.85 26.66
CA ASN A 13 5.02 -11.43 26.74
C ASN A 13 3.49 -11.27 26.90
N GLN A 14 3.06 -11.00 28.13
CA GLN A 14 1.64 -10.88 28.48
C GLN A 14 0.94 -9.78 27.69
N THR A 15 1.61 -8.66 27.43
CA THR A 15 1.09 -7.55 26.64
C THR A 15 0.86 -7.98 25.19
N PHE A 16 1.84 -8.64 24.58
CA PHE A 16 1.70 -9.18 23.22
C PHE A 16 0.54 -10.17 23.14
N ARG A 17 0.50 -11.16 24.05
CA ARG A 17 -0.55 -12.18 24.08
C ARG A 17 -1.95 -11.57 24.21
N MET A 18 -2.14 -10.65 25.16
CA MET A 18 -3.43 -9.98 25.38
C MET A 18 -3.90 -9.21 24.15
N LEU A 19 -3.02 -8.38 23.56
CA LEU A 19 -3.36 -7.59 22.38
C LEU A 19 -3.56 -8.48 21.14
N TRP A 20 -2.78 -9.55 20.99
CA TRP A 20 -2.91 -10.48 19.88
C TRP A 20 -4.26 -11.22 19.90
N ILE A 21 -4.67 -11.76 21.06
CA ILE A 21 -5.99 -12.42 21.20
C ILE A 21 -7.11 -11.43 20.92
N ALA A 22 -7.01 -10.21 21.45
CA ALA A 22 -8.04 -9.19 21.24
C ALA A 22 -8.13 -8.75 19.76
N THR A 23 -6.98 -8.63 19.07
CA THR A 23 -6.93 -8.36 17.63
C THR A 23 -7.50 -9.51 16.82
N LEU A 24 -7.30 -10.77 17.22
CA LEU A 24 -7.95 -11.89 16.55
C LEU A 24 -9.46 -11.87 16.71
N ALA A 25 -9.96 -11.61 17.91
CA ALA A 25 -11.39 -11.46 18.15
C ALA A 25 -11.99 -10.34 17.29
N SER A 26 -11.33 -9.17 17.23
CA SER A 26 -11.77 -8.05 16.39
C SER A 26 -11.74 -8.38 14.89
N ASN A 27 -10.70 -9.06 14.40
CA ASN A 27 -10.66 -9.50 13.00
C ASN A 27 -11.76 -10.52 12.68
N PHE A 28 -12.05 -11.44 13.61
CA PHE A 28 -13.15 -12.39 13.48
C PHE A 28 -14.49 -11.66 13.35
N GLY A 29 -14.77 -10.72 14.26
CA GLY A 29 -15.98 -9.88 14.21
C GLY A 29 -16.12 -9.13 12.89
N GLY A 30 -15.04 -8.49 12.42
CA GLY A 30 -15.06 -7.74 11.16
C GLY A 30 -15.39 -8.61 9.95
N LEU A 31 -14.84 -9.83 9.90
CA LEU A 31 -15.15 -10.79 8.84
C LEU A 31 -16.60 -11.30 8.92
N VAL A 32 -17.08 -11.61 10.11
CA VAL A 32 -18.49 -12.01 10.34
C VAL A 32 -19.45 -10.90 9.88
N GLN A 33 -19.17 -9.64 10.23
CA GLN A 33 -19.94 -8.51 9.73
C GLN A 33 -19.87 -8.41 8.20
N SER A 34 -18.70 -8.55 7.59
CA SER A 34 -18.58 -8.42 6.13
C SER A 34 -19.46 -9.43 5.39
N VAL A 35 -19.54 -10.67 5.91
CA VAL A 35 -20.45 -11.70 5.39
C VAL A 35 -21.90 -11.31 5.62
N GLY A 36 -22.24 -10.86 6.84
CA GLY A 36 -23.59 -10.38 7.17
C GLY A 36 -24.05 -9.23 6.28
N ALA A 37 -23.18 -8.25 6.01
CA ALA A 37 -23.52 -7.08 5.20
C ALA A 37 -23.69 -7.45 3.72
N ALA A 38 -22.77 -8.24 3.17
CA ALA A 38 -22.86 -8.68 1.79
C ALA A 38 -24.11 -9.54 1.54
N TRP A 39 -24.43 -10.45 2.47
CA TRP A 39 -25.63 -11.28 2.36
C TRP A 39 -26.92 -10.47 2.60
N MET A 40 -26.96 -9.61 3.63
CA MET A 40 -28.12 -8.75 3.91
C MET A 40 -28.49 -7.87 2.71
N MET A 41 -27.50 -7.37 1.97
CA MET A 41 -27.76 -6.57 0.78
C MET A 41 -28.55 -7.35 -0.29
N THR A 42 -28.32 -8.66 -0.42
CA THR A 42 -29.06 -9.51 -1.38
C THR A 42 -30.55 -9.62 -1.05
N SER A 43 -30.92 -9.40 0.22
CA SER A 43 -32.31 -9.38 0.68
C SER A 43 -32.92 -7.97 0.64
N LEU A 44 -32.11 -6.92 0.73
CA LEU A 44 -32.55 -5.52 0.75
C LEU A 44 -32.70 -4.91 -0.65
N SER A 45 -31.98 -5.44 -1.65
CA SER A 45 -32.00 -4.91 -3.01
C SER A 45 -31.99 -6.03 -4.04
N ALA A 46 -32.81 -5.86 -5.08
CA ALA A 46 -32.75 -6.69 -6.29
C ALA A 46 -31.58 -6.31 -7.22
N SER A 47 -30.96 -5.14 -7.03
CA SER A 47 -29.90 -4.63 -7.91
C SER A 47 -28.55 -5.28 -7.61
N GLU A 48 -27.93 -5.87 -8.62
CA GLU A 48 -26.60 -6.48 -8.54
C GLU A 48 -25.52 -5.45 -8.22
N SER A 49 -25.70 -4.21 -8.69
CA SER A 49 -24.77 -3.12 -8.43
C SER A 49 -24.77 -2.72 -6.95
N MET A 50 -25.93 -2.73 -6.28
CA MET A 50 -26.03 -2.49 -4.84
C MET A 50 -25.30 -3.56 -4.01
N VAL A 51 -25.42 -4.83 -4.39
CA VAL A 51 -24.69 -5.93 -3.73
C VAL A 51 -23.19 -5.75 -3.88
N ALA A 52 -22.71 -5.44 -5.09
CA ALA A 52 -21.29 -5.23 -5.34
C ALA A 52 -20.74 -3.97 -4.64
N LEU A 53 -21.56 -2.93 -4.48
CA LEU A 53 -21.20 -1.70 -3.77
C LEU A 53 -20.85 -1.94 -2.29
N VAL A 54 -21.30 -3.03 -1.66
CA VAL A 54 -20.87 -3.39 -0.30
C VAL A 54 -19.35 -3.56 -0.24
N GLN A 55 -18.77 -4.22 -1.25
CA GLN A 55 -17.32 -4.40 -1.36
C GLN A 55 -16.61 -3.07 -1.64
N THR A 56 -17.23 -2.19 -2.42
CA THR A 56 -16.76 -0.81 -2.61
C THR A 56 -16.74 -0.06 -1.27
N SER A 57 -17.81 -0.11 -0.48
CA SER A 57 -17.88 0.54 0.83
C SER A 57 -16.80 0.05 1.81
N ILE A 58 -16.40 -1.23 1.74
CA ILE A 58 -15.32 -1.77 2.57
C ILE A 58 -13.94 -1.26 2.12
N THR A 59 -13.70 -1.18 0.80
CA THR A 59 -12.36 -0.94 0.23
C THR A 59 -12.05 0.52 -0.03
N LEU A 60 -13.07 1.32 -0.37
CA LEU A 60 -12.95 2.73 -0.71
C LEU A 60 -12.36 3.58 0.44
N PRO A 61 -12.77 3.42 1.72
CA PRO A 61 -12.13 4.13 2.82
C PRO A 61 -10.63 3.83 2.92
N ILE A 62 -10.26 2.56 2.77
CA ILE A 62 -8.86 2.14 2.84
C ILE A 62 -8.06 2.82 1.73
N MET A 63 -8.61 2.90 0.51
CA MET A 63 -8.00 3.66 -0.59
C MET A 63 -7.81 5.14 -0.22
N ILE A 64 -8.88 5.84 0.18
CA ILE A 64 -8.85 7.28 0.47
C ILE A 64 -7.86 7.60 1.58
N PHE A 65 -7.91 6.81 2.66
CA PHE A 65 -7.11 7.07 3.85
C PHE A 65 -5.72 6.44 3.79
N SER A 66 -5.41 5.53 2.87
CA SER A 66 -4.08 4.88 2.76
C SER A 66 -2.91 5.86 2.75
N LEU A 67 -3.08 7.03 2.10
CA LEU A 67 -2.08 8.09 2.03
C LEU A 67 -1.93 8.87 3.35
N ALA A 68 -3.03 9.10 4.06
CA ALA A 68 -3.05 9.85 5.31
C ALA A 68 -2.69 8.97 6.53
N ALA A 69 -3.01 7.69 6.44
CA ALA A 69 -2.85 6.65 7.45
C ALA A 69 -1.44 6.58 8.05
N GLY A 70 -0.39 6.58 7.19
CA GLY A 70 1.00 6.51 7.65
C GLY A 70 1.41 7.75 8.46
N VAL A 71 0.86 8.91 8.08
CA VAL A 71 1.17 10.19 8.72
C VAL A 71 0.49 10.27 10.07
N PHE A 72 -0.75 9.79 10.21
CA PHE A 72 -1.41 9.71 11.51
C PHE A 72 -0.64 8.81 12.48
N ALA A 73 -0.24 7.60 12.05
CA ALA A 73 0.51 6.64 12.85
C ALA A 73 1.91 7.16 13.28
N ASP A 74 2.54 8.00 12.45
CA ASP A 74 3.83 8.62 12.74
C ASP A 74 3.71 9.92 13.53
N ASN A 75 2.55 10.61 13.46
CA ASN A 75 2.37 11.94 14.05
C ASN A 75 1.76 11.96 15.44
N PHE A 76 0.84 11.03 15.71
CA PHE A 76 0.08 11.01 16.94
C PHE A 76 0.45 9.80 17.80
N ASP A 77 -0.07 9.78 19.03
CA ASP A 77 0.03 8.62 19.90
C ASP A 77 -0.79 7.46 19.31
N ARG A 78 -0.10 6.38 18.91
CA ARG A 78 -0.69 5.21 18.25
C ARG A 78 -1.82 4.60 19.09
N ARG A 79 -1.65 4.55 20.42
CA ARG A 79 -2.67 4.02 21.33
C ARG A 79 -3.94 4.85 21.28
N ARG A 80 -3.82 6.19 21.27
CA ARG A 80 -4.98 7.10 21.20
C ARG A 80 -5.71 6.98 19.88
N ILE A 81 -4.97 6.87 18.77
CA ILE A 81 -5.56 6.65 17.44
C ILE A 81 -6.34 5.33 17.42
N MET A 82 -5.72 4.24 17.90
CA MET A 82 -6.36 2.94 17.91
C MET A 82 -7.61 2.92 18.80
N LEU A 83 -7.57 3.52 19.99
CA LEU A 83 -8.74 3.64 20.86
C LEU A 83 -9.87 4.46 20.22
N ALA A 84 -9.54 5.60 19.59
CA ALA A 84 -10.53 6.40 18.89
C ALA A 84 -11.18 5.64 17.73
N ALA A 85 -10.37 4.96 16.90
CA ALA A 85 -10.86 4.16 15.78
C ALA A 85 -11.74 2.99 16.25
N GLN A 86 -11.31 2.26 17.27
CA GLN A 86 -12.03 1.10 17.79
C GLN A 86 -13.35 1.50 18.47
N THR A 87 -13.36 2.57 19.27
CA THR A 87 -14.60 3.11 19.87
C THR A 87 -15.55 3.61 18.79
N PHE A 88 -15.05 4.28 17.76
CA PHE A 88 -15.87 4.69 16.63
C PHE A 88 -16.51 3.50 15.91
N MET A 89 -15.73 2.46 15.57
CA MET A 89 -16.25 1.25 14.94
C MET A 89 -17.24 0.51 15.83
N LEU A 90 -17.05 0.49 17.16
CA LEU A 90 -18.00 -0.07 18.12
C LEU A 90 -19.35 0.65 18.03
N LEU A 91 -19.36 1.99 18.13
CA LEU A 91 -20.59 2.77 18.10
C LEU A 91 -21.33 2.61 16.76
N VAL A 92 -20.59 2.66 15.64
CA VAL A 92 -21.16 2.48 14.30
C VAL A 92 -21.71 1.06 14.13
N SER A 93 -21.01 0.02 14.59
CA SER A 93 -21.47 -1.37 14.48
C SER A 93 -22.65 -1.67 15.39
N LEU A 94 -22.71 -1.04 16.56
CA LEU A 94 -23.86 -1.12 17.46
C LEU A 94 -25.09 -0.47 16.81
N GLY A 95 -24.95 0.73 16.23
CA GLY A 95 -26.02 1.38 15.48
C GLY A 95 -26.50 0.54 14.29
N LEU A 96 -25.56 -0.07 13.55
CA LEU A 96 -25.88 -0.99 12.46
C LEU A 96 -26.67 -2.22 12.95
N ALA A 97 -26.25 -2.83 14.05
CA ALA A 97 -26.93 -3.99 14.64
C ALA A 97 -28.35 -3.65 15.12
N VAL A 98 -28.54 -2.50 15.78
CA VAL A 98 -29.85 -2.03 16.25
C VAL A 98 -30.78 -1.77 15.06
N LEU A 99 -30.33 -1.00 14.05
CA LEU A 99 -31.16 -0.72 12.87
C LEU A 99 -31.51 -2.00 12.09
N ALA A 100 -30.60 -2.97 12.03
CA ALA A 100 -30.86 -4.26 11.41
C ALA A 100 -31.91 -5.07 12.18
N TYR A 101 -31.85 -5.03 13.52
CA TYR A 101 -32.78 -5.73 14.40
C TYR A 101 -34.19 -5.14 14.33
N GLU A 102 -34.30 -3.81 14.31
CA GLU A 102 -35.56 -3.07 14.18
C GLU A 102 -36.17 -3.13 12.76
N GLY A 103 -35.47 -3.74 11.79
CA GLY A 103 -35.93 -3.82 10.40
C GLY A 103 -35.94 -2.48 9.65
N LEU A 104 -35.25 -1.46 10.16
CA LEU A 104 -35.21 -0.10 9.59
C LEU A 104 -34.08 0.11 8.56
N LEU A 105 -33.37 -0.97 8.23
CA LEU A 105 -32.14 -0.91 7.47
C LEU A 105 -32.43 -0.83 5.96
N THR A 106 -32.00 0.25 5.31
CA THR A 106 -32.10 0.43 3.85
C THR A 106 -30.76 0.12 3.17
N PRO A 107 -30.72 -0.16 1.85
CA PRO A 107 -29.48 -0.39 1.12
C PRO A 107 -28.43 0.73 1.34
N TRP A 108 -28.84 1.99 1.26
CA TRP A 108 -27.93 3.12 1.45
C TRP A 108 -27.42 3.25 2.89
N LEU A 109 -28.25 2.91 3.89
CA LEU A 109 -27.79 2.85 5.27
C LEU A 109 -26.74 1.74 5.42
N LEU A 110 -26.98 0.54 4.87
CA LEU A 110 -26.00 -0.54 4.92
C LEU A 110 -24.65 -0.12 4.32
N LEU A 111 -24.68 0.50 3.15
CA LEU A 111 -23.48 1.01 2.47
C LEU A 111 -22.78 2.11 3.28
N SER A 112 -23.54 2.99 3.93
CA SER A 112 -23.00 4.08 4.75
C SER A 112 -22.32 3.54 6.01
N PHE A 113 -22.97 2.63 6.74
CA PHE A 113 -22.40 2.02 7.95
C PHE A 113 -21.17 1.17 7.63
N THR A 114 -21.21 0.38 6.56
CA THR A 114 -20.03 -0.39 6.10
C THR A 114 -18.87 0.51 5.69
N PHE A 115 -19.14 1.63 5.02
CA PHE A 115 -18.15 2.66 4.69
C PHE A 115 -17.54 3.28 5.96
N LEU A 116 -18.36 3.69 6.93
CA LEU A 116 -17.88 4.26 8.19
C LEU A 116 -17.00 3.27 8.96
N ILE A 117 -17.38 1.99 9.02
CA ILE A 117 -16.55 0.95 9.66
C ILE A 117 -15.23 0.77 8.90
N GLY A 118 -15.25 0.84 7.56
CA GLY A 118 -14.05 0.88 6.73
C GLY A 118 -13.15 2.08 7.03
N CYS A 119 -13.70 3.27 7.29
CA CYS A 119 -12.93 4.46 7.71
C CYS A 119 -12.20 4.21 9.04
N GLY A 120 -12.89 3.62 10.02
CA GLY A 120 -12.27 3.24 11.30
C GLY A 120 -11.15 2.21 11.10
N THR A 121 -11.36 1.22 10.23
CA THR A 121 -10.37 0.20 9.89
C THR A 121 -9.12 0.81 9.23
N ALA A 122 -9.33 1.75 8.31
CA ALA A 122 -8.25 2.44 7.61
C ALA A 122 -7.37 3.29 8.56
N LEU A 123 -7.95 3.81 9.64
CA LEU A 123 -7.24 4.52 10.70
C LEU A 123 -6.54 3.58 11.69
N HIS A 124 -7.17 2.44 12.01
CA HIS A 124 -6.67 1.47 12.98
C HIS A 124 -5.46 0.67 12.46
N ASN A 125 -5.56 0.10 11.26
CA ASN A 125 -4.57 -0.87 10.74
C ASN A 125 -3.11 -0.36 10.72
N PRO A 126 -2.81 0.85 10.23
CA PRO A 126 -1.44 1.36 10.19
C PRO A 126 -0.86 1.57 11.60
N SER A 127 -1.70 2.09 12.51
CA SER A 127 -1.30 2.31 13.91
C SER A 127 -1.00 0.98 14.60
N TRP A 128 -1.83 -0.03 14.38
CA TRP A 128 -1.59 -1.39 14.87
C TRP A 128 -0.28 -1.98 14.34
N GLN A 129 -0.06 -1.94 13.02
CA GLN A 129 1.16 -2.47 12.40
C GLN A 129 2.42 -1.81 12.96
N ALA A 130 2.39 -0.49 13.17
CA ALA A 130 3.50 0.25 13.75
C ALA A 130 3.72 -0.10 15.24
N SER A 131 2.63 -0.34 16.00
CA SER A 131 2.69 -0.68 17.42
C SER A 131 3.24 -2.06 17.72
N VAL A 132 3.22 -3.02 16.78
CA VAL A 132 3.85 -4.34 16.98
C VAL A 132 5.32 -4.20 17.39
N GLY A 133 6.06 -3.28 16.77
CA GLY A 133 7.46 -3.01 17.11
C GLY A 133 7.69 -2.33 18.46
N ASP A 134 6.65 -1.71 19.04
CA ASP A 134 6.71 -1.11 20.38
C ASP A 134 6.44 -2.16 21.48
N ILE A 135 5.81 -3.28 21.13
CA ILE A 135 5.35 -4.31 22.08
C ILE A 135 6.43 -5.40 22.28
N VAL A 136 7.22 -5.68 21.24
CA VAL A 136 8.17 -6.80 21.21
C VAL A 136 9.59 -6.30 20.98
N SER A 137 10.58 -7.06 21.45
CA SER A 137 11.98 -6.72 21.21
C SER A 137 12.34 -6.87 19.72
N ARG A 138 13.44 -6.26 19.30
CA ARG A 138 13.96 -6.39 17.92
C ARG A 138 14.21 -7.85 17.51
N ALA A 139 14.60 -8.71 18.45
CA ALA A 139 14.85 -10.13 18.21
C ALA A 139 13.54 -10.91 17.97
N GLU A 140 12.45 -10.50 18.63
CA GLU A 140 11.14 -11.17 18.55
C GLU A 140 10.26 -10.64 17.39
N LEU A 141 10.62 -9.50 16.78
CA LEU A 141 9.79 -8.82 15.78
C LEU A 141 9.39 -9.72 14.61
N SER A 142 10.33 -10.52 14.08
CA SER A 142 10.04 -11.44 12.97
C SER A 142 9.03 -12.53 13.37
N ALA A 143 9.17 -13.09 14.57
CA ALA A 143 8.22 -14.05 15.12
C ALA A 143 6.84 -13.40 15.33
N ALA A 144 6.80 -12.17 15.86
CA ALA A 144 5.58 -11.39 16.06
C ALA A 144 4.81 -11.16 14.75
N VAL A 145 5.52 -10.73 13.70
CA VAL A 145 4.93 -10.50 12.37
C VAL A 145 4.41 -11.81 11.77
N SER A 146 5.15 -12.91 11.95
CA SER A 146 4.75 -14.23 11.45
C SER A 146 3.49 -14.74 12.15
N VAL A 147 3.41 -14.64 13.47
CA VAL A 147 2.25 -15.08 14.29
C VAL A 147 1.02 -14.19 14.02
N ASN A 148 1.20 -12.88 13.86
CA ASN A 148 0.13 -11.98 13.43
C ASN A 148 -0.42 -12.36 12.05
N SER A 149 0.47 -12.60 11.09
CA SER A 149 0.10 -12.99 9.73
C SER A 149 -0.65 -14.32 9.72
N MET A 150 -0.18 -15.32 10.49
CA MET A 150 -0.85 -16.61 10.64
C MET A 150 -2.25 -16.45 11.23
N GLY A 151 -2.37 -15.68 12.32
CA GLY A 151 -3.64 -15.42 12.99
C GLY A 151 -4.66 -14.72 12.08
N PHE A 152 -4.25 -13.69 11.34
CA PHE A 152 -5.13 -13.01 10.38
C PHE A 152 -5.59 -13.95 9.25
N ASN A 153 -4.68 -14.77 8.71
CA ASN A 153 -5.02 -15.75 7.67
C ASN A 153 -5.96 -16.85 8.17
N LEU A 154 -5.79 -17.29 9.42
CA LEU A 154 -6.72 -18.22 10.06
C LEU A 154 -8.11 -17.62 10.19
N MET A 155 -8.21 -16.38 10.70
CA MET A 155 -9.49 -15.68 10.81
C MET A 155 -10.14 -15.49 9.44
N ARG A 156 -9.37 -15.18 8.39
CA ARG A 156 -9.89 -15.07 7.02
C ARG A 156 -10.49 -16.38 6.47
N SER A 157 -10.07 -17.53 7.00
CA SER A 157 -10.61 -18.84 6.62
C SER A 157 -11.84 -19.23 7.46
N VAL A 158 -11.76 -19.04 8.78
CA VAL A 158 -12.81 -19.49 9.71
C VAL A 158 -13.93 -18.47 9.86
N GLY A 159 -13.59 -17.18 9.84
CA GLY A 159 -14.49 -16.05 10.07
C GLY A 159 -15.67 -16.04 9.09
N PRO A 160 -15.47 -16.15 7.76
CA PRO A 160 -16.59 -16.15 6.83
C PRO A 160 -17.53 -17.34 7.00
N ALA A 161 -17.00 -18.54 7.25
CA ALA A 161 -17.82 -19.74 7.47
C ALA A 161 -18.66 -19.61 8.75
N ALA A 162 -18.04 -19.15 9.85
CA ALA A 162 -18.75 -18.85 11.09
C ALA A 162 -19.78 -17.73 10.89
N GLY A 163 -19.44 -16.67 10.14
CA GLY A 163 -20.35 -15.58 9.82
C GLY A 163 -21.54 -16.04 9.00
N GLY A 164 -21.33 -16.89 8.00
CA GLY A 164 -22.40 -17.49 7.20
C GLY A 164 -23.35 -18.34 8.04
N ALA A 165 -22.80 -19.13 8.98
CA ALA A 165 -23.59 -19.89 9.94
C ALA A 165 -24.39 -18.99 10.90
N ILE A 166 -23.77 -17.93 11.46
CA ILE A 166 -24.45 -16.95 12.31
C ILE A 166 -25.59 -16.28 11.56
N VAL A 167 -25.36 -15.85 10.32
CA VAL A 167 -26.38 -15.20 9.50
C VAL A 167 -27.52 -16.18 9.15
N ALA A 168 -27.19 -17.43 8.83
CA ALA A 168 -28.19 -18.44 8.49
C ALA A 168 -29.09 -18.81 9.69
N ILE A 169 -28.55 -18.84 10.91
CA ILE A 169 -29.27 -19.28 12.11
C ILE A 169 -29.97 -18.10 12.82
N ALA A 170 -29.29 -16.96 12.94
CA ALA A 170 -29.70 -15.84 13.79
C ALA A 170 -29.85 -14.51 13.01
N GLY A 171 -29.68 -14.52 11.69
CA GLY A 171 -29.82 -13.35 10.84
C GLY A 171 -28.61 -12.42 10.83
N ALA A 172 -28.61 -11.44 9.93
CA ALA A 172 -27.50 -10.49 9.77
C ALA A 172 -27.32 -9.54 10.95
N ALA A 173 -28.39 -9.20 11.68
CA ALA A 173 -28.32 -8.38 12.90
C ALA A 173 -27.41 -9.03 13.96
N ALA A 174 -27.47 -10.36 14.13
CA ALA A 174 -26.61 -11.09 15.03
C ALA A 174 -25.13 -11.01 14.61
N ALA A 175 -24.84 -11.10 13.30
CA ALA A 175 -23.48 -10.92 12.79
C ALA A 175 -22.91 -9.53 13.08
N PHE A 176 -23.74 -8.48 12.99
CA PHE A 176 -23.34 -7.11 13.34
C PHE A 176 -23.12 -6.94 14.84
N ALA A 177 -23.97 -7.55 15.68
CA ALA A 177 -23.81 -7.54 17.13
C ALA A 177 -22.53 -8.27 17.58
N VAL A 178 -22.20 -9.40 16.96
CA VAL A 178 -20.94 -10.13 17.19
C VAL A 178 -19.74 -9.24 16.89
N ASN A 179 -19.79 -8.47 15.79
CA ASN A 179 -18.71 -7.54 15.49
C ASN A 179 -18.62 -6.41 16.53
N ALA A 180 -19.74 -5.81 16.92
CA ALA A 180 -19.77 -4.79 17.96
C ALA A 180 -19.13 -5.30 19.26
N LEU A 181 -19.52 -6.50 19.71
CA LEU A 181 -18.94 -7.11 20.92
C LEU A 181 -17.43 -7.38 20.78
N SER A 182 -16.96 -7.75 19.60
CA SER A 182 -15.54 -8.02 19.35
C SER A 182 -14.64 -6.80 19.59
N TYR A 183 -15.15 -5.59 19.34
CA TYR A 183 -14.40 -4.36 19.56
C TYR A 183 -14.18 -4.07 21.05
N VAL A 184 -15.09 -4.50 21.93
CA VAL A 184 -14.95 -4.32 23.38
C VAL A 184 -13.68 -4.99 23.89
N ALA A 185 -13.36 -6.20 23.39
CA ALA A 185 -12.17 -6.94 23.78
C ALA A 185 -10.88 -6.18 23.47
N ILE A 186 -10.76 -5.60 22.27
CA ILE A 186 -9.56 -4.84 21.89
C ILE A 186 -9.51 -3.46 22.54
N ILE A 187 -10.64 -2.79 22.75
CA ILE A 187 -10.69 -1.55 23.52
C ILE A 187 -10.18 -1.79 24.95
N ALA A 188 -10.64 -2.83 25.63
CA ALA A 188 -10.18 -3.19 26.98
C ALA A 188 -8.67 -3.50 27.00
N ALA A 189 -8.18 -4.28 26.04
CA ALA A 189 -6.76 -4.59 25.92
C ALA A 189 -5.90 -3.33 25.70
N LEU A 190 -6.38 -2.38 24.88
CA LEU A 190 -5.71 -1.10 24.63
C LEU A 190 -5.74 -0.15 25.82
N PHE A 191 -6.79 -0.17 26.63
CA PHE A 191 -6.84 0.59 27.88
C PHE A 191 -5.77 0.11 28.88
N ASN A 192 -5.51 -1.19 28.92
CA ASN A 192 -4.51 -1.77 29.82
C ASN A 192 -3.07 -1.62 29.32
N TRP A 193 -2.87 -1.40 28.02
CA TRP A 193 -1.54 -1.21 27.44
C TRP A 193 -1.02 0.23 27.62
N ARG A 194 0.24 0.39 28.06
CA ARG A 194 0.93 1.68 28.14
C ARG A 194 2.25 1.61 27.35
N PRO A 195 2.35 2.26 26.17
CA PRO A 195 3.56 2.22 25.36
C PRO A 195 4.69 3.02 26.03
N ALA A 196 5.90 2.45 26.07
CA ALA A 196 7.11 3.19 26.44
C ALA A 196 7.72 3.82 25.17
N LEU A 197 7.42 5.09 24.91
CA LEU A 197 7.87 5.79 23.71
C LEU A 197 9.28 6.40 23.93
N PRO A 198 10.31 6.03 23.15
CA PRO A 198 11.60 6.71 23.21
C PRO A 198 11.49 8.16 22.66
N PRO A 199 12.29 9.11 23.19
CA PRO A 199 12.27 10.50 22.75
C PRO A 199 12.70 10.63 21.28
N ARG A 200 11.91 11.36 20.48
CA ARG A 200 12.17 11.61 19.06
C ARG A 200 13.37 12.55 18.91
N ARG A 201 14.41 12.13 18.19
CA ARG A 201 15.68 12.87 18.02
C ARG A 201 15.72 13.82 16.81
N LEU A 202 14.75 13.76 15.90
CA LEU A 202 14.75 14.56 14.67
C LEU A 202 13.41 15.28 14.44
N PRO A 203 13.42 16.52 13.92
CA PRO A 203 12.22 17.22 13.47
C PRO A 203 11.53 16.46 12.33
N ARG A 204 10.20 16.48 12.34
CA ARG A 204 9.37 15.80 11.34
C ARG A 204 9.46 16.47 9.97
N GLU A 205 9.41 15.67 8.91
CA GLU A 205 9.20 16.19 7.57
C GLU A 205 7.74 16.67 7.40
N PRO A 206 7.50 17.87 6.81
CA PRO A 206 6.15 18.34 6.49
C PRO A 206 5.43 17.39 5.53
N PHE A 207 4.12 17.18 5.75
CA PHE A 207 3.28 16.27 4.96
C PHE A 207 3.37 16.52 3.44
N GLY A 208 3.22 17.78 3.03
CA GLY A 208 3.19 18.13 1.60
C GLY A 208 4.52 17.88 0.88
N SER A 209 5.65 18.20 1.53
CA SER A 209 6.98 17.96 0.93
C SER A 209 7.32 16.47 0.90
N ALA A 210 6.96 15.73 1.95
CA ALA A 210 7.11 14.27 2.01
C ALA A 210 6.25 13.56 0.94
N PHE A 211 4.99 13.97 0.78
CA PHE A 211 4.06 13.38 -0.19
C PHE A 211 4.51 13.64 -1.63
N SER A 212 4.82 14.89 -1.97
CA SER A 212 5.30 15.27 -3.30
C SER A 212 6.60 14.55 -3.66
N ALA A 213 7.51 14.34 -2.70
CA ALA A 213 8.71 13.53 -2.91
C ALA A 213 8.39 12.06 -3.23
N GLY A 214 7.44 11.45 -2.53
CA GLY A 214 6.99 10.07 -2.82
C GLY A 214 6.33 9.93 -4.19
N LEU A 215 5.43 10.85 -4.53
CA LEU A 215 4.75 10.86 -5.83
C LEU A 215 5.73 11.06 -6.99
N ARG A 216 6.65 12.02 -6.85
CA ARG A 216 7.73 12.25 -7.82
C ARG A 216 8.63 11.01 -7.94
N TYR A 217 8.97 10.37 -6.83
CA TYR A 217 9.77 9.15 -6.87
C TYR A 217 9.10 8.05 -7.71
N VAL A 218 7.81 7.79 -7.48
CA VAL A 218 7.04 6.79 -8.23
C VAL A 218 6.91 7.18 -9.71
N ALA A 219 6.52 8.42 -10.00
CA ALA A 219 6.30 8.89 -11.37
C ALA A 219 7.57 8.81 -12.24
N MET A 220 8.75 8.99 -11.63
CA MET A 220 10.04 8.90 -12.31
C MET A 220 10.64 7.49 -12.29
N SER A 221 9.95 6.50 -11.70
CA SER A 221 10.42 5.11 -11.56
C SER A 221 9.53 4.13 -12.35
N PRO A 222 9.88 3.79 -13.60
CA PRO A 222 9.07 2.91 -14.46
C PRO A 222 8.77 1.54 -13.83
N ASN A 223 9.71 0.99 -13.07
CA ASN A 223 9.55 -0.29 -12.36
C ASN A 223 8.40 -0.24 -11.35
N LEU A 224 8.30 0.85 -10.59
CA LEU A 224 7.25 1.02 -9.59
C LEU A 224 5.89 1.24 -10.27
N LEU A 225 5.83 2.04 -11.34
CA LEU A 225 4.60 2.24 -12.11
C LEU A 225 4.07 0.91 -12.67
N ARG A 226 4.95 0.04 -13.19
CA ARG A 226 4.56 -1.30 -13.66
C ARG A 226 3.91 -2.13 -12.56
N VAL A 227 4.52 -2.19 -11.37
CA VAL A 227 3.97 -2.96 -10.24
C VAL A 227 2.64 -2.37 -9.75
N ILE A 228 2.52 -1.04 -9.66
CA ILE A 228 1.27 -0.37 -9.27
C ILE A 228 0.17 -0.63 -10.28
N LEU A 229 0.46 -0.51 -11.59
CA LEU A 229 -0.51 -0.79 -12.64
C LEU A 229 -0.98 -2.26 -12.61
N ARG A 230 -0.05 -3.21 -12.43
CA ARG A 230 -0.39 -4.63 -12.31
C ARG A 230 -1.20 -4.92 -11.06
N GLY A 231 -0.87 -4.27 -9.93
CA GLY A 231 -1.66 -4.32 -8.72
C GLY A 231 -3.07 -3.76 -8.89
N PHE A 232 -3.20 -2.61 -9.57
CA PHE A 232 -4.48 -1.99 -9.90
C PHE A 232 -5.33 -2.90 -10.80
N LEU A 233 -4.77 -3.42 -11.89
CA LEU A 233 -5.47 -4.31 -12.83
C LEU A 233 -5.91 -5.60 -12.14
N PHE A 234 -5.04 -6.20 -11.32
CA PHE A 234 -5.38 -7.38 -10.54
C PHE A 234 -6.50 -7.04 -9.55
N GLY A 235 -6.36 -5.97 -8.76
CA GLY A 235 -7.39 -5.55 -7.80
C GLY A 235 -8.74 -5.26 -8.48
N CYS A 236 -8.73 -4.55 -9.60
CA CYS A 236 -9.92 -4.20 -10.39
C CYS A 236 -10.68 -5.41 -10.90
N SER A 237 -9.98 -6.45 -11.37
CA SER A 237 -10.62 -7.63 -11.95
C SER A 237 -10.86 -8.74 -10.94
N ALA A 238 -9.90 -9.03 -10.06
CA ALA A 238 -10.00 -10.10 -9.07
C ALA A 238 -11.07 -9.83 -8.00
N VAL A 239 -11.39 -8.55 -7.73
CA VAL A 239 -12.45 -8.21 -6.77
C VAL A 239 -13.84 -8.66 -7.22
N ALA A 240 -14.06 -8.89 -8.52
CA ALA A 240 -15.34 -9.35 -9.06
C ALA A 240 -15.84 -10.61 -8.35
N LEU A 241 -14.93 -11.54 -8.02
CA LEU A 241 -15.29 -12.76 -7.32
C LEU A 241 -15.84 -12.46 -5.94
N GLN A 242 -15.17 -11.63 -5.13
CA GLN A 242 -15.65 -11.30 -3.79
C GLN A 242 -16.91 -10.43 -3.81
N ALA A 243 -16.98 -9.47 -4.72
CA ALA A 243 -18.10 -8.54 -4.83
C ALA A 243 -19.39 -9.20 -5.32
N LEU A 244 -19.29 -10.18 -6.22
CA LEU A 244 -20.45 -10.83 -6.85
C LEU A 244 -20.73 -12.24 -6.28
N LEU A 245 -19.89 -12.78 -5.39
CA LEU A 245 -20.10 -14.12 -4.80
C LEU A 245 -21.47 -14.29 -4.13
N PRO A 246 -22.04 -13.31 -3.39
CA PRO A 246 -23.38 -13.46 -2.84
C PRO A 246 -24.43 -13.74 -3.92
N LEU A 247 -24.30 -13.09 -5.09
CA LEU A 247 -25.18 -13.29 -6.25
C LEU A 247 -24.95 -14.67 -6.87
N VAL A 248 -23.70 -15.13 -7.00
CA VAL A 248 -23.41 -16.50 -7.48
C VAL A 248 -24.07 -17.54 -6.58
N VAL A 249 -23.99 -17.35 -5.27
CA VAL A 249 -24.58 -18.29 -4.31
C VAL A 249 -26.09 -18.27 -4.38
N ARG A 250 -26.72 -17.09 -4.43
CA ARG A 250 -28.16 -16.94 -4.50
C ARG A 250 -28.73 -17.44 -5.84
N ASP A 251 -28.14 -17.05 -6.95
CA ASP A 251 -28.75 -17.18 -8.28
C ASP A 251 -28.31 -18.47 -8.99
N HIS A 252 -27.04 -18.88 -8.89
CA HIS A 252 -26.55 -20.10 -9.55
C HIS A 252 -26.62 -21.33 -8.64
N LEU A 253 -26.16 -21.21 -7.39
CA LEU A 253 -26.12 -22.34 -6.45
C LEU A 253 -27.42 -22.51 -5.64
N GLN A 254 -28.34 -21.54 -5.71
CA GLN A 254 -29.59 -21.52 -4.93
C GLN A 254 -29.32 -21.80 -3.42
N GLY A 255 -28.19 -21.29 -2.94
CA GLY A 255 -27.66 -21.54 -1.60
C GLY A 255 -28.09 -20.49 -0.58
N THR A 256 -27.65 -20.68 0.67
CA THR A 256 -27.91 -19.77 1.79
C THR A 256 -26.67 -19.00 2.20
N ALA A 257 -26.80 -18.11 3.18
CA ALA A 257 -25.68 -17.42 3.82
C ALA A 257 -24.58 -18.38 4.32
N MET A 258 -24.96 -19.61 4.70
CA MET A 258 -24.01 -20.65 5.10
C MET A 258 -23.13 -21.09 3.94
N VAL A 259 -23.71 -21.36 2.76
CA VAL A 259 -22.96 -21.71 1.55
C VAL A 259 -22.03 -20.58 1.15
N TYR A 260 -22.52 -19.34 1.19
CA TYR A 260 -21.70 -18.14 0.94
C TYR A 260 -20.51 -18.05 1.90
N GLY A 261 -20.74 -18.19 3.20
CA GLY A 261 -19.70 -18.19 4.21
C GLY A 261 -18.67 -19.30 4.01
N VAL A 262 -19.13 -20.52 3.67
CA VAL A 262 -18.23 -21.66 3.41
C VAL A 262 -17.38 -21.44 2.16
N LEU A 263 -17.93 -20.92 1.06
CA LEU A 263 -17.15 -20.61 -0.15
C LEU A 263 -16.08 -19.53 0.12
N LEU A 264 -16.41 -18.49 0.89
CA LEU A 264 -15.42 -17.53 1.36
C LEU A 264 -14.39 -18.18 2.30
N GLY A 265 -14.80 -19.15 3.11
CA GLY A 265 -13.89 -19.96 3.92
C GLY A 265 -12.91 -20.77 3.06
N CYS A 266 -13.37 -21.39 1.97
CA CYS A 266 -12.53 -22.06 0.98
C CYS A 266 -11.53 -21.09 0.35
N PHE A 267 -11.97 -19.88 -0.01
CA PHE A 267 -11.09 -18.81 -0.46
C PHE A 267 -10.03 -18.47 0.58
N GLY A 268 -10.41 -18.28 1.85
CA GLY A 268 -9.48 -18.03 2.95
C GLY A 268 -8.47 -19.16 3.14
N PHE A 269 -8.92 -20.41 3.09
CA PHE A 269 -8.06 -21.59 3.24
C PHE A 269 -7.04 -21.70 2.10
N GLY A 270 -7.47 -21.45 0.86
CA GLY A 270 -6.57 -21.32 -0.29
C GLY A 270 -5.55 -20.19 -0.10
N ALA A 271 -5.98 -19.08 0.48
CA ALA A 271 -5.12 -17.97 0.83
C ALA A 271 -4.00 -18.38 1.82
N VAL A 272 -4.32 -19.22 2.82
CA VAL A 272 -3.33 -19.78 3.76
C VAL A 272 -2.35 -20.70 3.03
N ALA A 273 -2.85 -21.60 2.17
CA ALA A 273 -2.01 -22.49 1.38
C ALA A 273 -1.05 -21.70 0.47
N GLY A 274 -1.54 -20.64 -0.17
CA GLY A 274 -0.74 -19.70 -0.96
C GLY A 274 0.34 -19.01 -0.14
N ALA A 275 0.03 -18.57 1.08
CA ALA A 275 1.01 -17.96 1.99
C ALA A 275 2.15 -18.93 2.37
N ILE A 276 1.83 -20.19 2.69
CA ILE A 276 2.80 -21.23 3.05
C ILE A 276 3.69 -21.60 1.84
N GLY A 277 3.11 -21.67 0.64
CA GLY A 277 3.84 -21.99 -0.59
C GLY A 277 4.71 -20.84 -1.13
N ASN A 278 4.41 -19.60 -0.74
CA ASN A 278 4.96 -18.38 -1.32
C ASN A 278 6.50 -18.34 -1.40
N ALA A 279 7.20 -18.71 -0.31
CA ALA A 279 8.67 -18.70 -0.27
C ALA A 279 9.28 -19.71 -1.26
N ARG A 280 8.69 -20.90 -1.38
CA ARG A 280 9.15 -21.94 -2.32
C ARG A 280 8.90 -21.54 -3.77
N LEU A 281 7.77 -20.91 -4.06
CA LEU A 281 7.47 -20.42 -5.41
C LEU A 281 8.49 -19.37 -5.85
N ARG A 282 8.80 -18.40 -4.98
CA ARG A 282 9.77 -17.33 -5.28
C ARG A 282 11.20 -17.82 -5.45
N ALA A 283 11.59 -18.86 -4.72
CA ALA A 283 12.90 -19.46 -4.89
C ALA A 283 13.06 -20.19 -6.24
N ARG A 284 11.95 -20.61 -6.86
CA ARG A 284 11.95 -21.45 -8.06
C ARG A 284 11.59 -20.71 -9.34
N PHE A 285 10.83 -19.62 -9.25
CA PHE A 285 10.28 -18.91 -10.41
C PHE A 285 10.52 -17.41 -10.32
N HIS A 286 10.80 -16.79 -11.47
CA HIS A 286 10.84 -15.34 -11.63
C HIS A 286 9.48 -14.69 -11.29
N ASN A 287 9.52 -13.44 -10.85
CA ASN A 287 8.36 -12.68 -10.40
C ASN A 287 7.26 -12.64 -11.47
N GLU A 288 7.64 -12.40 -12.73
CA GLU A 288 6.68 -12.34 -13.85
C GLU A 288 5.92 -13.65 -14.04
N ARG A 289 6.60 -14.80 -13.92
CA ARG A 289 5.94 -16.11 -14.08
C ARG A 289 4.94 -16.38 -12.98
N ILE A 290 5.28 -16.00 -11.74
CA ILE A 290 4.39 -16.14 -10.59
C ILE A 290 3.15 -15.26 -10.78
N THR A 291 3.33 -13.99 -11.16
CA THR A 291 2.20 -13.10 -11.42
C THR A 291 1.35 -13.60 -12.58
N LYS A 292 1.93 -14.01 -13.70
CA LYS A 292 1.19 -14.55 -14.85
C LYS A 292 0.32 -15.74 -14.45
N LEU A 293 0.87 -16.70 -13.70
CA LEU A 293 0.12 -17.85 -13.18
C LEU A 293 -0.98 -17.42 -12.20
N GLY A 294 -0.73 -16.40 -11.37
CA GLY A 294 -1.73 -15.82 -10.48
C GLY A 294 -2.92 -15.21 -11.23
N PHE A 295 -2.68 -14.41 -12.28
CA PHE A 295 -3.75 -13.85 -13.11
C PHE A 295 -4.54 -14.94 -13.84
N LEU A 296 -3.85 -15.89 -14.49
CA LEU A 296 -4.51 -16.96 -15.25
C LEU A 296 -5.28 -17.92 -14.34
N GLY A 297 -4.73 -18.26 -13.17
CA GLY A 297 -5.43 -19.10 -12.19
C GLY A 297 -6.68 -18.41 -11.64
N PHE A 298 -6.61 -17.11 -11.36
CA PHE A 298 -7.78 -16.35 -10.94
C PHE A 298 -8.82 -16.20 -12.06
N ALA A 299 -8.37 -16.00 -13.31
CA ALA A 299 -9.26 -15.97 -14.47
C ALA A 299 -9.98 -17.31 -14.67
N ALA A 300 -9.27 -18.42 -14.53
CA ALA A 300 -9.85 -19.75 -14.59
C ALA A 300 -10.90 -19.96 -13.48
N SER A 301 -10.61 -19.54 -12.24
CA SER A 301 -11.60 -19.56 -11.16
C SER A 301 -12.84 -18.73 -11.48
N ALA A 302 -12.68 -17.55 -12.08
CA ALA A 302 -13.78 -16.70 -12.50
C ALA A 302 -14.67 -17.35 -13.56
N VAL A 303 -14.05 -17.98 -14.57
CA VAL A 303 -14.76 -18.74 -15.61
C VAL A 303 -15.50 -19.92 -15.00
N VAL A 304 -14.85 -20.69 -14.12
CA VAL A 304 -15.49 -21.83 -13.44
C VAL A 304 -16.70 -21.37 -12.63
N LEU A 305 -16.57 -20.31 -11.82
CA LEU A 305 -17.68 -19.75 -11.04
C LEU A 305 -18.83 -19.23 -11.93
N SER A 306 -18.52 -18.73 -13.13
CA SER A 306 -19.53 -18.24 -14.07
C SER A 306 -20.36 -19.36 -14.70
N LEU A 307 -19.80 -20.57 -14.79
CA LEU A 307 -20.41 -21.74 -15.44
C LEU A 307 -20.89 -22.80 -14.45
N SER A 308 -20.37 -22.79 -13.22
CA SER A 308 -20.66 -23.80 -12.21
C SER A 308 -22.05 -23.63 -11.61
N GLY A 309 -22.82 -24.71 -11.55
CA GLY A 309 -24.03 -24.84 -10.74
C GLY A 309 -23.88 -25.76 -9.52
N ASP A 310 -22.69 -26.30 -9.27
CA ASP A 310 -22.43 -27.25 -8.17
C ASP A 310 -21.46 -26.68 -7.13
N PHE A 311 -21.76 -26.94 -5.86
CA PHE A 311 -21.01 -26.45 -4.71
C PHE A 311 -19.54 -26.86 -4.73
N LEU A 312 -19.22 -28.13 -5.06
CA LEU A 312 -17.85 -28.64 -4.95
C LEU A 312 -16.93 -27.97 -5.98
N THR A 313 -17.47 -27.74 -7.18
CA THR A 313 -16.74 -27.03 -8.25
C THR A 313 -16.49 -25.56 -7.89
N SER A 314 -17.48 -24.86 -7.34
CA SER A 314 -17.33 -23.48 -6.88
C SER A 314 -16.37 -23.38 -5.68
N ALA A 315 -16.41 -24.34 -4.75
CA ALA A 315 -15.50 -24.41 -3.62
C ALA A 315 -14.05 -24.61 -4.06
N GLY A 316 -13.81 -25.51 -5.02
CA GLY A 316 -12.50 -25.72 -5.63
C GLY A 316 -11.98 -24.48 -6.35
N ALA A 317 -12.85 -23.81 -7.13
CA ALA A 317 -12.51 -22.54 -7.80
C ALA A 317 -12.15 -21.45 -6.78
N MET A 318 -12.87 -21.36 -5.67
CA MET A 318 -12.61 -20.38 -4.61
C MET A 318 -11.31 -20.65 -3.87
N PHE A 319 -10.99 -21.91 -3.59
CA PHE A 319 -9.70 -22.30 -3.03
C PHE A 319 -8.54 -21.88 -3.93
N VAL A 320 -8.62 -22.17 -5.24
CA VAL A 320 -7.59 -21.75 -6.21
C VAL A 320 -7.48 -20.23 -6.31
N ALA A 321 -8.61 -19.51 -6.31
CA ALA A 321 -8.64 -18.05 -6.31
C ALA A 321 -7.93 -17.47 -5.08
N GLY A 322 -8.13 -18.08 -3.90
CA GLY A 322 -7.46 -17.71 -2.66
C GLY A 322 -5.93 -17.82 -2.72
N ILE A 323 -5.43 -18.93 -3.29
CA ILE A 323 -3.98 -19.12 -3.52
C ILE A 323 -3.45 -18.00 -4.42
N CYS A 324 -4.09 -17.79 -5.58
CA CYS A 324 -3.68 -16.80 -6.56
C CYS A 324 -3.70 -15.38 -6.01
N TRP A 325 -4.71 -15.06 -5.20
CA TRP A 325 -4.86 -13.77 -4.53
C TRP A 325 -3.66 -13.44 -3.64
N VAL A 326 -3.33 -14.35 -2.71
CA VAL A 326 -2.26 -14.11 -1.74
C VAL A 326 -0.90 -14.11 -2.40
N VAL A 327 -0.64 -15.08 -3.29
CA VAL A 327 0.65 -15.16 -3.99
C VAL A 327 0.89 -13.88 -4.78
N SER A 328 -0.10 -13.39 -5.54
CA SER A 328 0.04 -12.18 -6.36
C SER A 328 0.21 -10.92 -5.54
N LEU A 329 -0.69 -10.65 -4.57
CA LEU A 329 -0.61 -9.44 -3.75
C LEU A 329 0.61 -9.40 -2.84
N SER A 330 1.01 -10.56 -2.30
CA SER A 330 2.23 -10.66 -1.49
C SER A 330 3.48 -10.44 -2.35
N LEU A 331 3.48 -10.91 -3.59
CA LEU A 331 4.57 -10.67 -4.52
C LEU A 331 4.69 -9.18 -4.83
N PHE A 332 3.61 -8.53 -5.27
CA PHE A 332 3.60 -7.10 -5.55
C PHE A 332 4.08 -6.27 -4.36
N ASN A 333 3.56 -6.56 -3.17
CA ASN A 333 3.95 -5.84 -1.97
C ASN A 333 5.46 -5.96 -1.69
N VAL A 334 6.02 -7.18 -1.79
CA VAL A 334 7.46 -7.38 -1.58
C VAL A 334 8.30 -6.78 -2.69
N THR A 335 7.90 -6.90 -3.96
CA THR A 335 8.59 -6.25 -5.08
C THR A 335 8.61 -4.73 -4.90
N MET A 336 7.51 -4.12 -4.47
CA MET A 336 7.46 -2.69 -4.13
C MET A 336 8.44 -2.35 -2.99
N GLN A 337 8.46 -3.12 -1.91
CA GLN A 337 9.37 -2.88 -0.78
C GLN A 337 10.84 -2.96 -1.19
N LEU A 338 11.21 -3.99 -1.94
CA LEU A 338 12.59 -4.24 -2.35
C LEU A 338 13.06 -3.32 -3.48
N SER A 339 12.14 -2.82 -4.30
CA SER A 339 12.44 -1.86 -5.39
C SER A 339 12.41 -0.41 -4.92
N THR A 340 12.32 -0.17 -3.60
CA THR A 340 12.21 1.20 -3.06
C THR A 340 13.24 1.46 -1.96
N PRO A 341 13.98 2.58 -2.02
CA PRO A 341 14.88 2.99 -0.95
C PRO A 341 14.17 3.23 0.39
N ARG A 342 14.87 2.95 1.49
CA ARG A 342 14.33 3.05 2.86
C ARG A 342 13.74 4.42 3.22
N TRP A 343 14.27 5.50 2.64
CA TRP A 343 13.82 6.86 2.94
C TRP A 343 12.44 7.21 2.34
N VAL A 344 11.97 6.46 1.33
CA VAL A 344 10.70 6.73 0.63
C VAL A 344 9.75 5.53 0.61
N VAL A 345 10.19 4.35 1.07
CA VAL A 345 9.43 3.09 1.05
C VAL A 345 8.01 3.21 1.60
N GLY A 346 7.81 3.88 2.74
CA GLY A 346 6.48 4.04 3.33
C GLY A 346 5.49 4.78 2.41
N ARG A 347 5.95 5.81 1.70
CA ARG A 347 5.12 6.64 0.79
C ARG A 347 4.79 5.88 -0.48
N VAL A 348 5.78 5.17 -1.00
CA VAL A 348 5.62 4.34 -2.19
C VAL A 348 4.66 3.19 -1.93
N LEU A 349 4.75 2.55 -0.75
CA LEU A 349 3.79 1.53 -0.33
C LEU A 349 2.38 2.09 -0.17
N ALA A 350 2.23 3.31 0.37
CA ALA A 350 0.94 3.97 0.46
C ALA A 350 0.33 4.20 -0.93
N LEU A 351 1.08 4.77 -1.89
CA LEU A 351 0.64 4.94 -3.29
C LEU A 351 0.29 3.61 -3.97
N TYR A 352 1.08 2.56 -3.73
CA TYR A 352 0.78 1.21 -4.20
C TYR A 352 -0.53 0.68 -3.62
N GLN A 353 -0.76 0.83 -2.31
CA GLN A 353 -2.01 0.42 -1.68
C GLN A 353 -3.19 1.22 -2.21
N THR A 354 -3.04 2.54 -2.41
CA THR A 354 -4.06 3.37 -3.08
C THR A 354 -4.40 2.82 -4.46
N GLY A 355 -3.39 2.44 -5.26
CA GLY A 355 -3.61 1.82 -6.56
C GLY A 355 -4.37 0.48 -6.47
N VAL A 356 -3.94 -0.45 -5.63
CA VAL A 356 -4.59 -1.76 -5.51
C VAL A 356 -6.01 -1.65 -4.97
N PHE A 357 -6.21 -0.93 -3.85
CA PHE A 357 -7.53 -0.76 -3.25
C PHE A 357 -8.45 0.12 -4.10
N GLY A 358 -7.90 1.08 -4.84
CA GLY A 358 -8.65 1.85 -5.82
C GLY A 358 -9.09 1.01 -7.01
N GLY A 359 -8.24 0.09 -7.45
CA GLY A 359 -8.64 -0.97 -8.36
C GLY A 359 -9.80 -1.77 -7.79
N MET A 360 -9.69 -2.29 -6.56
CA MET A 360 -10.76 -3.07 -5.92
C MET A 360 -12.07 -2.30 -5.75
N ALA A 361 -12.03 -1.04 -5.32
CA ALA A 361 -13.23 -0.21 -5.13
C ALA A 361 -13.89 0.12 -6.47
N GLY A 362 -13.11 0.58 -7.46
CA GLY A 362 -13.60 0.87 -8.80
C GLY A 362 -14.10 -0.37 -9.53
N GLY A 363 -13.38 -1.49 -9.38
CA GLY A 363 -13.74 -2.79 -9.95
C GLY A 363 -15.02 -3.35 -9.36
N SER A 364 -15.23 -3.26 -8.04
CA SER A 364 -16.46 -3.72 -7.40
C SER A 364 -17.68 -3.00 -7.95
N TRP A 365 -17.62 -1.67 -8.07
CA TRP A 365 -18.67 -0.89 -8.71
C TRP A 365 -18.85 -1.25 -10.21
N LEU A 366 -17.74 -1.33 -10.95
CA LEU A 366 -17.75 -1.65 -12.38
C LEU A 366 -18.42 -3.00 -12.65
N TRP A 367 -17.98 -4.07 -11.99
CA TRP A 367 -18.52 -5.41 -12.21
C TRP A 367 -19.94 -5.56 -11.68
N GLY A 368 -20.33 -4.82 -10.65
CA GLY A 368 -21.73 -4.69 -10.25
C GLY A 368 -22.60 -4.08 -11.35
N ALA A 369 -22.16 -2.97 -11.93
CA ALA A 369 -22.88 -2.31 -13.04
C ALA A 369 -22.91 -3.16 -14.31
N VAL A 370 -21.85 -3.94 -14.58
CA VAL A 370 -21.84 -4.91 -15.69
C VAL A 370 -22.78 -6.08 -15.39
N ALA A 371 -22.83 -6.57 -14.15
CA ALA A 371 -23.73 -7.65 -13.77
C ALA A 371 -25.21 -7.25 -13.92
N GLU A 372 -25.55 -6.01 -13.58
CA GLU A 372 -26.91 -5.47 -13.73
C GLU A 372 -27.35 -5.35 -15.20
N ARG A 373 -26.41 -5.13 -16.13
CA ARG A 373 -26.71 -4.93 -17.57
C ARG A 373 -26.54 -6.17 -18.43
N ALA A 374 -25.50 -6.95 -18.16
CA ALA A 374 -25.06 -8.09 -18.97
C ALA A 374 -25.20 -9.43 -18.23
N GLY A 375 -25.79 -9.42 -17.03
CA GLY A 375 -25.93 -10.58 -16.16
C GLY A 375 -24.64 -10.95 -15.42
N LEU A 376 -24.80 -11.77 -14.38
CA LEU A 376 -23.72 -12.23 -13.53
C LEU A 376 -22.61 -12.97 -14.32
N GLN A 377 -23.02 -13.82 -15.25
CA GLN A 377 -22.08 -14.57 -16.11
C GLN A 377 -21.25 -13.62 -16.98
N GLY A 378 -21.87 -12.60 -17.59
CA GLY A 378 -21.18 -11.60 -18.39
C GLY A 378 -20.15 -10.80 -17.60
N ALA A 379 -20.48 -10.43 -16.35
CA ALA A 379 -19.56 -9.74 -15.45
C ALA A 379 -18.34 -10.61 -15.08
N LEU A 380 -18.55 -11.88 -14.72
CA LEU A 380 -17.46 -12.79 -14.35
C LEU A 380 -16.55 -13.12 -15.54
N LEU A 381 -17.12 -13.36 -16.72
CA LEU A 381 -16.33 -13.58 -17.94
C LEU A 381 -15.58 -12.32 -18.38
N GLY A 382 -16.20 -11.14 -18.24
CA GLY A 382 -15.54 -9.86 -18.46
C GLY A 382 -14.34 -9.66 -17.52
N ALA A 383 -14.51 -9.96 -16.23
CA ALA A 383 -13.44 -9.90 -15.25
C ALA A 383 -12.31 -10.90 -15.58
N ALA A 384 -12.66 -12.12 -16.01
CA ALA A 384 -11.71 -13.11 -16.48
C ALA A 384 -10.92 -12.61 -17.71
N ALA A 385 -11.57 -11.96 -18.66
CA ALA A 385 -10.91 -11.37 -19.83
C ALA A 385 -9.90 -10.28 -19.42
N VAL A 386 -10.27 -9.39 -18.48
CA VAL A 386 -9.35 -8.37 -17.94
C VAL A 386 -8.16 -9.02 -17.22
N LEU A 387 -8.37 -10.13 -16.50
CA LEU A 387 -7.26 -10.90 -15.89
C LEU A 387 -6.34 -11.50 -16.95
N VAL A 388 -6.88 -12.06 -18.03
CA VAL A 388 -6.07 -12.57 -19.14
C VAL A 388 -5.28 -11.45 -19.82
N LEU A 389 -5.89 -10.30 -20.09
CA LEU A 389 -5.20 -9.11 -20.60
C LEU A 389 -4.12 -8.62 -19.63
N GLY A 390 -4.41 -8.63 -18.33
CA GLY A 390 -3.45 -8.33 -17.28
C GLY A 390 -2.25 -9.28 -17.32
N ALA A 391 -2.46 -10.59 -17.53
CA ALA A 391 -1.38 -11.55 -17.73
C ALA A 391 -0.55 -11.26 -18.99
N LEU A 392 -1.20 -10.91 -20.10
CA LEU A 392 -0.55 -10.58 -21.37
C LEU A 392 0.24 -9.26 -21.32
N ALA A 393 -0.19 -8.29 -20.50
CA ALA A 393 0.56 -7.06 -20.29
C ALA A 393 2.00 -7.31 -19.79
N GLY A 394 2.25 -8.48 -19.20
CA GLY A 394 3.58 -8.91 -18.75
C GLY A 394 4.56 -9.19 -19.89
N LEU A 395 4.06 -9.44 -21.10
CA LEU A 395 4.90 -9.61 -22.30
C LEU A 395 5.51 -8.28 -22.75
N ILE A 396 4.81 -7.16 -22.53
CA ILE A 396 5.24 -5.82 -22.93
C ILE A 396 5.96 -5.12 -21.77
N ALA A 397 5.48 -5.35 -20.54
CA ALA A 397 5.95 -4.68 -19.34
C ALA A 397 6.17 -5.72 -18.21
N PRO A 398 7.22 -6.55 -18.28
CA PRO A 398 7.48 -7.57 -17.28
C PRO A 398 7.77 -6.95 -15.92
N LEU A 399 7.41 -7.65 -14.85
CA LEU A 399 7.75 -7.23 -13.49
C LEU A 399 9.26 -7.35 -13.24
N PRO A 400 9.85 -6.38 -12.52
CA PRO A 400 11.26 -6.46 -12.16
C PRO A 400 11.51 -7.63 -11.20
N ASP A 401 12.63 -8.33 -11.39
CA ASP A 401 13.04 -9.41 -10.49
C ASP A 401 13.78 -8.87 -9.25
N THR A 402 13.67 -9.63 -8.15
CA THR A 402 14.37 -9.28 -6.91
C THR A 402 15.87 -9.51 -7.07
N GLY A 403 16.65 -8.44 -7.13
CA GLY A 403 18.12 -8.51 -7.16
C GLY A 403 18.79 -7.68 -8.27
N GLU A 404 18.04 -7.11 -9.22
CA GLU A 404 18.64 -6.31 -10.30
C GLU A 404 19.23 -4.98 -9.85
N LEU A 405 18.72 -4.39 -8.75
CA LEU A 405 19.13 -3.07 -8.28
C LEU A 405 19.47 -3.11 -6.79
N ASN A 406 20.73 -2.82 -6.46
CA ASN A 406 21.13 -2.60 -5.07
C ASN A 406 20.75 -1.18 -4.64
N LEU A 407 19.62 -1.07 -3.93
CA LEU A 407 19.08 0.21 -3.46
C LEU A 407 19.57 0.61 -2.06
N ASP A 408 20.57 -0.09 -1.51
CA ASP A 408 21.16 0.30 -0.24
C ASP A 408 21.87 1.66 -0.34
N PRO A 409 21.90 2.45 0.76
CA PRO A 409 22.56 3.74 0.77
C PRO A 409 24.03 3.60 0.39
N LEU A 410 24.50 4.46 -0.52
CA LEU A 410 25.89 4.47 -0.96
C LEU A 410 26.85 4.86 0.17
N ASN A 411 26.41 5.72 1.09
CA ASN A 411 27.16 6.18 2.28
C ASN A 411 28.60 6.68 2.02
N ARG A 412 28.90 7.14 0.79
CA ARG A 412 30.19 7.72 0.42
C ARG A 412 30.27 9.24 0.69
N PHE A 413 29.14 9.89 0.96
CA PHE A 413 29.09 11.33 1.14
C PHE A 413 29.65 11.73 2.51
N ARG A 414 30.64 12.63 2.51
CA ARG A 414 31.06 13.38 3.70
C ARG A 414 30.67 14.84 3.48
N GLU A 415 29.99 15.42 4.45
CA GLU A 415 29.64 16.85 4.39
C GLU A 415 30.93 17.67 4.24
N PRO A 416 31.02 18.54 3.22
CA PRO A 416 32.20 19.37 3.05
C PRO A 416 32.27 20.39 4.18
N PRO A 417 33.47 20.71 4.70
CA PRO A 417 33.61 21.81 5.65
C PRO A 417 33.21 23.11 4.96
N LEU A 418 32.15 23.75 5.46
CA LEU A 418 31.71 25.06 4.99
C LEU A 418 32.37 26.15 5.84
N GLN A 419 32.80 27.23 5.19
CA GLN A 419 33.26 28.43 5.89
C GLN A 419 32.11 29.37 6.29
N LEU A 420 30.88 29.06 5.86
CA LEU A 420 29.65 29.80 6.16
C LEU A 420 28.81 29.02 7.16
N ASP A 421 28.28 29.73 8.17
CA ASP A 421 27.42 29.15 9.19
C ASP A 421 25.98 29.01 8.65
N LEU A 422 25.70 27.88 7.99
CA LEU A 422 24.39 27.60 7.40
C LEU A 422 23.47 26.93 8.40
N THR A 423 22.30 27.53 8.64
CA THR A 423 21.18 26.82 9.29
C THR A 423 20.60 25.76 8.35
N GLN A 424 19.92 24.74 8.91
CA GLN A 424 19.26 23.70 8.10
C GLN A 424 18.25 24.23 7.08
N ARG A 425 17.69 25.43 7.31
CA ARG A 425 16.70 26.07 6.41
C ARG A 425 17.34 27.01 5.38
N SER A 426 18.65 27.21 5.42
CA SER A 426 19.36 28.06 4.47
C SER A 426 19.24 27.51 3.06
N GLY A 427 18.79 28.33 2.11
CA GLY A 427 18.68 28.00 0.69
C GLY A 427 18.03 29.17 -0.07
N PRO A 428 17.70 28.98 -1.37
CA PRO A 428 17.98 27.81 -2.20
C PRO A 428 19.48 27.55 -2.39
N ILE A 429 19.86 26.30 -2.61
CA ILE A 429 21.25 25.90 -2.89
C ILE A 429 21.34 25.46 -4.35
N MET A 430 22.20 26.13 -5.11
CA MET A 430 22.55 25.77 -6.49
C MET A 430 23.84 24.95 -6.48
N ILE A 431 23.83 23.85 -7.20
CA ILE A 431 24.99 22.98 -7.37
C ILE A 431 25.40 23.00 -8.84
N MET A 432 26.70 23.15 -9.09
CA MET A 432 27.30 23.04 -10.42
C MET A 432 28.38 21.97 -10.39
N VAL A 433 28.41 21.12 -11.41
CA VAL A 433 29.40 20.04 -11.53
C VAL A 433 30.00 20.08 -12.92
N ASP A 434 31.31 20.33 -12.99
CA ASP A 434 32.03 20.52 -14.26
C ASP A 434 32.68 19.22 -14.73
N TYR A 435 32.43 18.84 -15.98
CA TYR A 435 33.02 17.71 -16.66
C TYR A 435 33.79 18.20 -17.88
N GLU A 436 35.02 17.74 -18.00
CA GLU A 436 35.79 17.79 -19.24
C GLU A 436 35.61 16.48 -20.01
N ILE A 437 35.00 16.54 -21.20
CA ILE A 437 34.57 15.39 -22.00
C ILE A 437 35.11 15.54 -23.41
N ALA A 438 35.78 14.51 -23.94
CA ALA A 438 36.27 14.54 -25.30
C ALA A 438 35.13 14.48 -26.33
N GLN A 439 35.30 15.18 -27.45
CA GLN A 439 34.29 15.29 -28.51
C GLN A 439 33.74 13.93 -29.02
N GLN A 440 34.58 12.88 -29.06
CA GLN A 440 34.18 11.52 -29.46
C GLN A 440 33.24 10.83 -28.47
N ASP A 441 33.31 11.20 -27.19
CA ASP A 441 32.58 10.57 -26.08
C ASP A 441 31.28 11.33 -25.75
N VAL A 442 31.04 12.48 -26.40
CA VAL A 442 29.87 13.34 -26.18
C VAL A 442 28.53 12.61 -26.33
N PRO A 443 28.28 11.77 -27.36
CA PRO A 443 27.02 11.04 -27.48
C PRO A 443 26.76 10.14 -26.26
N ALA A 444 27.76 9.36 -25.84
CA ALA A 444 27.66 8.49 -24.68
C ALA A 444 27.49 9.27 -23.37
N PHE A 445 28.17 10.43 -23.25
CA PHE A 445 28.01 11.33 -22.13
C PHE A 445 26.58 11.89 -22.04
N LEU A 446 26.00 12.36 -23.16
CA LEU A 446 24.65 12.91 -23.18
C LEU A 446 23.59 11.85 -22.84
N ASP A 447 23.76 10.61 -23.31
CA ASP A 447 22.89 9.49 -22.94
C ASP A 447 22.93 9.23 -21.41
N LEU A 448 24.14 9.16 -20.84
CA LEU A 448 24.32 9.03 -19.39
C LEU A 448 23.76 10.22 -18.60
N MET A 449 23.89 11.44 -19.14
CA MET A 449 23.34 12.65 -18.52
C MET A 449 21.81 12.68 -18.55
N SER A 450 21.18 12.09 -19.57
CA SER A 450 19.73 11.87 -19.62
C SER A 450 19.25 10.93 -18.51
N GLU A 451 19.99 9.86 -18.23
CA GLU A 451 19.72 8.97 -17.09
C GLU A 451 19.96 9.68 -15.76
N ARG A 452 21.07 10.41 -15.63
CA ARG A 452 21.42 11.18 -14.44
C ARG A 452 20.37 12.24 -14.11
N ARG A 453 19.86 12.96 -15.11
CA ARG A 453 18.77 13.93 -14.96
C ARG A 453 17.57 13.31 -14.26
N ARG A 454 17.14 12.12 -14.70
CA ARG A 454 16.01 11.40 -14.08
C ARG A 454 16.28 11.09 -12.61
N ILE A 455 17.48 10.59 -12.29
CA ILE A 455 17.89 10.26 -10.91
C ILE A 455 17.90 11.50 -10.03
N ARG A 456 18.50 12.61 -10.49
CA ARG A 456 18.55 13.88 -9.74
C ARG A 456 17.16 14.40 -9.40
N ILE A 457 16.28 14.47 -10.40
CA ILE A 457 14.92 14.98 -10.21
C ILE A 457 14.12 14.06 -9.28
N ARG A 458 14.25 12.73 -9.46
CA ARG A 458 13.63 11.70 -8.59
C ARG A 458 13.98 11.91 -7.12
N ASP A 459 15.24 12.20 -6.81
CA ASP A 459 15.76 12.27 -5.44
C ASP A 459 15.61 13.65 -4.77
N GLY A 460 15.22 14.68 -5.52
CA GLY A 460 14.89 15.98 -4.94
C GLY A 460 15.21 17.21 -5.77
N ALA A 461 16.11 17.09 -6.75
CA ALA A 461 16.63 18.23 -7.50
C ALA A 461 15.54 18.93 -8.33
N GLN A 462 15.67 20.24 -8.44
CA GLN A 462 14.82 21.12 -9.24
C GLN A 462 15.68 21.85 -10.28
N GLN A 463 15.06 22.33 -11.36
CA GLN A 463 15.72 23.14 -12.40
C GLN A 463 17.05 22.53 -12.88
N TRP A 464 17.05 21.22 -13.15
CA TRP A 464 18.24 20.55 -13.66
C TRP A 464 18.50 20.97 -15.11
N THR A 465 19.74 21.34 -15.42
CA THR A 465 20.20 21.65 -16.77
C THR A 465 21.60 21.11 -17.01
N ILE A 466 21.95 20.94 -18.28
CA ILE A 466 23.32 20.67 -18.72
C ILE A 466 23.75 21.80 -19.66
N LEU A 467 24.86 22.43 -19.34
CA LEU A 467 25.43 23.55 -20.10
C LEU A 467 26.69 23.09 -20.81
N ARG A 468 26.96 23.68 -21.97
CA ARG A 468 28.24 23.54 -22.68
C ARG A 468 28.91 24.90 -22.70
N ASP A 469 30.17 24.94 -22.29
CA ASP A 469 30.96 26.17 -22.37
C ASP A 469 31.23 26.51 -23.86
N LEU A 470 30.99 27.76 -24.24
CA LEU A 470 31.18 28.26 -25.60
C LEU A 470 32.63 28.65 -25.88
N GLU A 471 33.37 29.03 -24.84
CA GLU A 471 34.80 29.37 -24.93
C GLU A 471 35.66 28.11 -24.84
N ASN A 472 35.23 27.12 -24.05
CA ASN A 472 35.89 25.82 -23.89
C ASN A 472 34.93 24.66 -24.21
N PRO A 473 34.75 24.28 -25.49
CA PRO A 473 33.72 23.31 -25.91
C PRO A 473 33.82 21.91 -25.30
N ASP A 474 34.95 21.54 -24.70
CA ASP A 474 35.13 20.27 -24.01
C ASP A 474 34.58 20.29 -22.57
N ILE A 475 34.25 21.48 -22.03
CA ILE A 475 33.70 21.67 -20.69
C ILE A 475 32.17 21.67 -20.73
N TRP A 476 31.60 20.79 -19.92
CA TRP A 476 30.16 20.63 -19.71
C TRP A 476 29.82 20.77 -18.24
N THR A 477 28.81 21.56 -17.90
CA THR A 477 28.42 21.83 -16.52
C THR A 477 27.00 21.35 -16.23
N GLU A 478 26.86 20.37 -15.34
CA GLU A 478 25.57 19.99 -14.74
C GLU A 478 25.17 21.04 -13.71
N THR A 479 23.98 21.64 -13.83
CA THR A 479 23.44 22.55 -12.81
C THR A 479 22.11 22.04 -12.27
N TYR A 480 21.88 22.20 -10.96
CA TYR A 480 20.59 21.91 -10.35
C TYR A 480 20.41 22.63 -9.00
N HIS A 481 19.16 22.77 -8.59
CA HIS A 481 18.75 23.44 -7.35
C HIS A 481 18.20 22.46 -6.34
N VAL A 482 18.42 22.75 -5.06
CA VAL A 482 17.72 22.12 -3.94
C VAL A 482 17.20 23.20 -2.97
N PRO A 483 16.04 23.01 -2.34
CA PRO A 483 15.38 24.09 -1.59
C PRO A 483 16.17 24.61 -0.39
N THR A 484 16.91 23.73 0.29
CA THR A 484 17.63 24.04 1.52
C THR A 484 18.91 23.20 1.65
N TRP A 485 19.81 23.62 2.54
CA TRP A 485 21.02 22.88 2.88
C TRP A 485 20.71 21.47 3.42
N VAL A 486 19.68 21.34 4.27
CA VAL A 486 19.28 20.00 4.75
C VAL A 486 18.76 19.12 3.61
N GLU A 487 18.06 19.68 2.62
CA GLU A 487 17.67 18.91 1.42
C GLU A 487 18.87 18.58 0.54
N TYR A 488 19.93 19.42 0.50
CA TYR A 488 21.19 19.09 -0.17
C TYR A 488 21.87 17.86 0.47
N ILE A 489 21.97 17.85 1.79
CA ILE A 489 22.54 16.72 2.55
C ILE A 489 21.69 15.46 2.29
N ARG A 490 20.37 15.56 2.50
CA ARG A 490 19.44 14.44 2.25
C ARG A 490 19.55 13.93 0.82
N HIS A 491 19.63 14.80 -0.17
CA HIS A 491 19.79 14.41 -1.56
C HIS A 491 21.07 13.59 -1.82
N HIS A 492 22.15 13.81 -1.06
CA HIS A 492 23.35 12.97 -1.14
C HIS A 492 23.23 11.67 -0.34
N GLU A 493 22.57 11.69 0.81
CA GLU A 493 22.28 10.49 1.62
C GLU A 493 21.28 9.54 0.92
N ARG A 494 20.39 10.07 0.08
CA ARG A 494 19.39 9.31 -0.69
C ARG A 494 20.00 8.48 -1.83
N ARG A 495 21.28 8.70 -2.19
CA ARG A 495 21.95 7.98 -3.29
C ARG A 495 22.09 6.50 -2.99
N THR A 496 21.76 5.67 -3.96
CA THR A 496 21.87 4.21 -3.84
C THR A 496 23.11 3.66 -4.54
N GLN A 497 23.51 2.44 -4.20
CA GLN A 497 24.57 1.71 -4.90
C GLN A 497 24.26 1.51 -6.40
N SER A 498 22.99 1.26 -6.74
CA SER A 498 22.57 1.09 -8.13
C SER A 498 22.71 2.36 -8.98
N ASP A 499 22.48 3.53 -8.38
CA ASP A 499 22.67 4.81 -9.06
C ASP A 499 24.16 5.20 -9.18
N ALA A 500 25.03 4.60 -8.35
CA ALA A 500 26.46 4.89 -8.34
C ALA A 500 27.15 4.49 -9.66
N GLY A 501 26.69 3.41 -10.31
CA GLY A 501 27.26 2.96 -11.58
C GLY A 501 27.19 4.00 -12.70
N ILE A 502 26.12 4.82 -12.75
CA ILE A 502 26.01 5.93 -13.70
C ILE A 502 27.01 7.03 -13.35
N THR A 503 27.20 7.31 -12.06
CA THR A 503 28.19 8.29 -11.61
C THR A 503 29.60 7.82 -11.95
N ASP A 504 29.93 6.56 -11.70
CA ASP A 504 31.25 5.97 -11.97
C ASP A 504 31.55 5.95 -13.49
N ARG A 505 30.57 5.62 -14.33
CA ARG A 505 30.69 5.70 -15.81
C ARG A 505 30.90 7.13 -16.29
N LEU A 506 30.20 8.11 -15.71
CA LEU A 506 30.40 9.52 -16.04
C LEU A 506 31.78 10.01 -15.61
N LEU A 507 32.28 9.56 -14.46
CA LEU A 507 33.63 9.86 -14.01
C LEU A 507 34.69 9.22 -14.92
N ALA A 508 34.43 8.04 -15.49
CA ALA A 508 35.34 7.41 -16.44
C ALA A 508 35.43 8.14 -17.79
N LEU A 509 34.39 8.88 -18.19
CA LEU A 509 34.41 9.74 -19.37
C LEU A 509 35.10 11.09 -19.13
N HIS A 510 35.33 11.45 -17.88
CA HIS A 510 36.00 12.71 -17.54
C HIS A 510 37.51 12.60 -17.79
N LYS A 511 38.04 13.50 -18.64
CA LYS A 511 39.47 13.53 -19.00
C LYS A 511 40.32 14.55 -18.22
N GLY A 512 39.70 15.34 -17.34
CA GLY A 512 40.42 16.33 -16.55
C GLY A 512 41.46 15.68 -15.64
N THR A 513 42.62 16.30 -15.49
CA THR A 513 43.70 15.82 -14.60
C THR A 513 43.34 15.94 -13.12
N SER A 514 42.31 16.72 -12.80
CA SER A 514 41.79 16.93 -11.45
C SER A 514 40.45 16.23 -11.27
N PRO A 515 40.05 15.85 -10.03
CA PRO A 515 38.71 15.34 -9.77
C PRO A 515 37.65 16.35 -10.21
N VAL A 516 36.50 15.84 -10.68
CA VAL A 516 35.33 16.62 -11.07
C VAL A 516 35.04 17.72 -10.05
N ARG A 517 35.01 18.98 -10.52
CA ARG A 517 34.85 20.14 -9.67
C ARG A 517 33.37 20.34 -9.33
N VAL A 518 33.07 20.41 -8.03
CA VAL A 518 31.70 20.62 -7.53
C VAL A 518 31.61 21.97 -6.83
N HIS A 519 30.85 22.90 -7.42
CA HIS A 519 30.54 24.20 -6.83
C HIS A 519 29.21 24.13 -6.07
N ARG A 520 29.17 24.78 -4.91
CA ARG A 520 28.00 24.82 -4.01
C ARG A 520 27.72 26.28 -3.70
N MET A 521 26.68 26.83 -4.32
CA MET A 521 26.32 28.24 -4.20
C MET A 521 25.00 28.36 -3.45
N ILE A 522 24.87 29.40 -2.62
CA ILE A 522 23.59 29.77 -2.03
C ILE A 522 22.99 30.92 -2.83
N GLU A 523 21.76 30.74 -3.29
CA GLU A 523 21.07 31.75 -4.08
C GLU A 523 20.63 32.90 -3.16
N ARG A 524 20.85 34.13 -3.62
CA ARG A 524 20.42 35.36 -2.95
C ARG A 524 19.81 36.28 -3.99
N GLN A 525 18.51 36.52 -3.86
CA GLN A 525 17.82 37.51 -4.68
C GLN A 525 18.14 38.90 -4.15
N THR A 526 18.56 39.79 -5.04
CA THR A 526 18.77 41.21 -4.75
C THR A 526 17.41 41.93 -4.81
N VAL A 527 16.54 41.71 -3.82
CA VAL A 527 15.37 42.57 -3.66
C VAL A 527 15.83 43.86 -2.99
N SER A 528 15.70 44.99 -3.68
CA SER A 528 15.94 46.30 -3.09
C SER A 528 14.94 46.52 -1.96
N ARG A 529 15.40 47.01 -0.80
CA ARG A 529 14.51 47.39 0.33
C ARG A 529 13.42 48.40 -0.06
N HIS A 530 13.56 49.07 -1.20
CA HIS A 530 12.57 50.02 -1.70
C HIS A 530 11.31 49.38 -2.29
N ASP A 531 11.38 48.11 -2.70
CA ASP A 531 10.26 47.39 -3.33
C ASP A 531 9.41 46.59 -2.33
N GLU A 532 9.66 46.74 -1.02
CA GLU A 532 8.76 46.22 0.01
C GLU A 532 7.44 46.98 -0.02
N VAL A 533 6.38 46.31 -0.51
CA VAL A 533 4.99 46.77 -0.40
C VAL A 533 4.68 47.06 1.07
N ARG A 534 4.71 48.34 1.44
CA ARG A 534 4.29 48.81 2.77
C ARG A 534 2.82 48.47 2.96
N ARG A 535 2.47 47.89 4.11
CA ARG A 535 1.06 47.72 4.54
C ARG A 535 0.34 49.07 4.38
N SER A 536 -0.77 49.09 3.64
CA SER A 536 -1.71 50.22 3.72
C SER A 536 -2.11 50.41 5.19
N PRO A 537 -2.02 51.63 5.73
CA PRO A 537 -2.56 51.90 7.06
C PRO A 537 -4.04 51.52 7.05
N LYS A 538 -4.50 50.79 8.08
CA LYS A 538 -5.92 50.58 8.32
C LYS A 538 -6.62 51.96 8.26
N PRO A 539 -7.75 52.11 7.55
CA PRO A 539 -8.52 53.34 7.67
C PRO A 539 -8.92 53.49 9.15
N PRO A 540 -8.84 54.71 9.73
CA PRO A 540 -9.47 54.97 11.02
C PRO A 540 -10.97 54.69 10.88
N GLY A 541 -11.54 54.10 11.94
CA GLY A 541 -12.90 53.55 11.95
C GLY A 541 -14.02 54.54 11.73
#